data_AF-A0A7X5Y745-F1
#
_entry.id   AF-A0A7X5Y745-F1
#
_cell.length_a   1.000
_cell.length_b   1.000
_cell.length_c   1.000
_cell.angle_alpha   90.00
_cell.angle_beta   90.00
_cell.angle_gamma   90.00
#
_symmetry.space_group_name_H-M   'P 1'
#
loop_
_entity.id
_entity.type
_entity.pdbx_description
1 polymer ?
#
loop_
_entity_poly.entity_id
_entity_poly.type
_entity_poly.pdbx_seq_one_letter_code
_entity_poly.pdbx_strand_id
1 'polypeptide(L)' 'MPERKAFPLRIDPDLWSAVERCATANIRSANAEVECLLREALKARGVKLTPPQPVKRGRPPKESE' A
#
# COMPACT_ATOMS: atom_id res chain seq x y z
N MET A 1 13.66 -3.97 -4.38
CA MET A 1 12.38 -3.36 -3.93
C MET A 1 11.70 -4.36 -3.00
N PRO A 2 10.92 -3.93 -1.99
CA PRO A 2 10.12 -4.89 -1.22
C PRO A 2 9.27 -5.71 -2.18
N GLU A 3 9.25 -7.03 -1.99
CA GLU A 3 8.47 -7.94 -2.81
C GLU A 3 6.98 -7.58 -2.64
N ARG A 4 6.33 -7.19 -3.74
CA ARG A 4 4.90 -6.85 -3.74
C ARG A 4 4.13 -7.98 -4.40
N LYS A 5 3.17 -8.53 -3.68
CA LYS A 5 2.27 -9.55 -4.24
C LYS A 5 1.22 -8.88 -5.11
N ALA A 6 1.25 -9.14 -6.41
CA ALA A 6 0.13 -8.82 -7.30
C ALA A 6 -1.00 -9.82 -7.04
N PHE A 7 -2.21 -9.32 -6.80
CA PHE A 7 -3.38 -10.16 -6.53
C PHE A 7 -4.60 -9.60 -7.28
N PRO A 8 -5.29 -10.42 -8.09
CA PRO A 8 -6.54 -10.00 -8.70
C PRO A 8 -7.63 -9.89 -7.63
N LEU A 9 -8.04 -8.67 -7.32
CA LEU A 9 -9.06 -8.39 -6.31
C LEU A 9 -10.44 -8.32 -6.98
N ARG A 10 -11.35 -9.19 -6.57
CA ARG A 10 -12.78 -9.01 -6.89
C ARG A 10 -13.37 -8.03 -5.89
N ILE A 11 -13.71 -6.84 -6.36
CA ILE A 11 -14.24 -5.77 -5.53
C ILE A 11 -15.49 -5.18 -6.18
N ASP A 12 -16.42 -4.75 -5.35
CA ASP A 12 -17.58 -3.97 -5.79
C ASP A 12 -17.11 -2.63 -6.41
N PRO A 13 -17.63 -2.22 -7.58
CA PRO A 13 -17.25 -0.97 -8.23
C PRO A 13 -17.47 0.29 -7.37
N ASP A 14 -18.58 0.36 -6.63
CA ASP A 14 -18.91 1.53 -5.80
C ASP A 14 -17.95 1.64 -4.61
N LEU A 15 -17.57 0.49 -4.05
CA LEU A 15 -16.54 0.42 -3.03
C LEU A 15 -15.18 0.88 -3.58
N TRP A 16 -14.81 0.46 -4.79
CA TRP A 16 -13.58 0.90 -5.42
C TRP A 16 -13.57 2.43 -5.65
N SER A 17 -14.67 3.00 -6.13
CA SER A 17 -14.80 4.45 -6.29
C SER A 17 -14.73 5.21 -4.96
N ALA A 18 -15.19 4.63 -3.85
CA ALA A 18 -14.98 5.21 -2.52
C ALA A 18 -13.49 5.21 -2.12
N VAL A 19 -12.78 4.11 -2.37
CA VAL A 19 -11.34 4.00 -2.11
C VAL A 19 -10.54 5.02 -2.95
N GLU A 20 -10.87 5.19 -4.22
CA GLU A 20 -10.21 6.18 -5.09
C GLU A 20 -10.39 7.62 -4.60
N ARG A 21 -11.58 7.97 -4.12
CA ARG A 21 -11.85 9.28 -3.51
C ARG A 21 -11.04 9.49 -2.23
N CYS A 22 -10.96 8.48 -1.35
CA CYS A 22 -10.12 8.53 -0.15
C CYS A 22 -8.63 8.68 -0.50
N ALA A 23 -8.15 7.91 -1.49
CA ALA A 23 -6.77 7.98 -1.95
C ALA A 23 -6.42 9.38 -2.47
N THR A 24 -7.32 10.01 -3.22
CA THR A 24 -7.18 11.37 -3.73
C THR A 24 -7.08 12.38 -2.59
N ALA A 25 -7.98 12.29 -1.61
CA ALA A 25 -7.98 13.17 -0.43
C ALA A 25 -6.69 13.03 0.40
N ASN A 26 -6.13 11.82 0.47
CA ASN A 26 -4.91 11.52 1.23
C ASN A 26 -3.60 11.73 0.44
N ILE A 27 -3.68 12.15 -0.83
CA ILE A 27 -2.53 12.32 -1.73
C ILE A 27 -1.74 10.99 -1.84
N ARG A 28 -2.46 9.89 -2.05
CA ARG A 28 -1.91 8.53 -2.23
C ARG A 28 -2.39 7.92 -3.54
N SER A 29 -1.65 6.90 -4.01
CA SER A 29 -2.20 6.01 -5.04
C SER A 29 -3.29 5.12 -4.42
N ALA A 30 -4.22 4.64 -5.25
CA ALA A 30 -5.27 3.73 -4.80
C ALA A 30 -4.69 2.49 -4.10
N ASN A 31 -3.60 1.91 -4.63
CA ASN A 31 -2.95 0.75 -4.00
C ASN A 31 -2.35 1.08 -2.62
N ALA A 32 -1.77 2.27 -2.44
CA ALA A 32 -1.22 2.69 -1.14
C ALA A 32 -2.35 2.94 -0.13
N GLU A 33 -3.48 3.47 -0.58
CA GLU A 33 -4.66 3.65 0.27
C GLU A 33 -5.25 2.29 0.70
N VAL A 34 -5.38 1.33 -0.23
CA VAL A 34 -5.79 -0.04 0.09
C VAL A 34 -4.88 -0.67 1.14
N GLU A 35 -3.56 -0.52 1.02
CA GLU A 35 -2.63 -1.04 2.04
C GLU A 35 -2.87 -0.39 3.41
N CYS A 36 -3.10 0.92 3.46
CA CYS A 36 -3.39 1.65 4.71
C CYS A 36 -4.65 1.09 5.39
N LEU A 37 -5.75 1.00 4.63
CA LEU A 37 -7.03 0.48 5.12
C LEU A 37 -6.93 -0.97 5.61
N LEU A 38 -6.20 -1.83 4.90
CA LEU A 38 -5.98 -3.21 5.31
C LEU A 38 -5.18 -3.30 6.61
N ARG A 39 -4.12 -2.49 6.77
CA ARG A 39 -3.33 -2.44 8.00
C ARG A 39 -4.16 -1.95 9.19
N GLU A 40 -4.99 -0.93 8.99
CA GLU A 40 -5.90 -0.41 10.01
C GLU A 40 -6.94 -1.45 10.41
N ALA A 41 -7.58 -2.11 9.44
CA ALA A 41 -8.57 -3.15 9.70
C ALA A 41 -7.97 -4.37 10.45
N LEU A 42 -6.75 -4.78 10.08
CA LEU A 42 -6.03 -5.86 10.78
C LEU A 42 -5.65 -5.45 12.20
N LYS A 43 -5.16 -4.21 12.39
CA LYS A 43 -4.87 -3.65 13.72
C LYS A 43 -6.12 -3.60 14.60
N ALA A 44 -7.26 -3.17 14.07
CA ALA A 44 -8.53 -3.15 14.78
C ALA A 44 -8.98 -4.55 15.23
N ARG A 45 -8.60 -5.59 14.49
CA ARG A 45 -8.81 -7.01 14.83
C ARG A 45 -7.73 -7.58 15.75
N GLY A 46 -6.79 -6.77 16.23
CA GLY A 46 -5.70 -7.21 17.11
C GLY A 46 -4.51 -7.87 16.40
N VAL A 47 -4.50 -7.90 15.06
CA VAL A 47 -3.39 -8.45 14.28
C VAL A 47 -2.26 -7.43 14.19
N LYS A 48 -1.11 -7.74 14.80
CA LYS A 48 0.09 -6.89 14.77
C LYS A 48 0.93 -7.20 13.54
N LEU A 49 1.17 -6.17 12.71
CA LEU A 49 2.08 -6.24 11.58
C LEU A 49 3.37 -5.47 11.90
N THR A 50 4.51 -6.01 11.47
CA THR A 50 5.79 -5.28 11.51
C THR A 50 5.70 -4.03 10.63
N PRO A 51 6.23 -2.87 11.07
CA PRO A 51 6.26 -1.68 10.24
C PRO A 51 7.04 -1.93 8.95
N PRO A 52 6.62 -1.36 7.81
CA PRO A 52 7.34 -1.51 6.56
C PRO A 52 8.76 -0.94 6.69
N GLN A 53 9.75 -1.66 6.16
CA GLN A 53 11.12 -1.18 6.06
C GLN A 53 11.13 0.09 5.18
N PRO A 54 11.72 1.21 5.64
CA PRO A 54 11.78 2.42 4.85
C PRO A 54 12.56 2.14 3.57
N VAL A 55 11.96 2.50 2.43
CA VAL A 55 12.64 2.40 1.14
C VAL A 55 13.82 3.36 1.18
N LYS A 56 15.06 2.85 1.08
CA LYS A 56 16.26 3.70 0.99
C LYS A 56 16.10 4.60 -0.23
N ARG A 57 15.81 5.89 0.01
CA ARG A 57 15.72 6.90 -1.05
C ARG A 57 17.14 7.28 -1.45
N GLY A 58 17.44 7.20 -2.74
CA GLY A 58 18.76 7.54 -3.28
C GLY A 58 18.95 7.01 -4.69
N ARG A 59 19.92 7.57 -5.42
CA ARG A 59 20.36 7.05 -6.72
C ARG A 59 20.82 5.59 -6.51
N PRO A 60 20.39 4.62 -7.35
CA PRO A 60 20.94 3.28 -7.29
C PRO A 60 22.48 3.36 -7.42
N PRO A 61 23.24 2.62 -6.60
CA PRO A 61 24.70 2.64 -6.69
C PRO A 61 25.12 2.27 -8.11
N LYS A 62 26.07 3.03 -8.67
CA LYS A 62 26.65 2.72 -9.99
C LYS A 62 27.31 1.35 -9.87
N GLU A 63 26.93 0.40 -10.72
CA GLU A 63 27.64 -0.87 -10.83
C GLU A 63 29.09 -0.54 -11.18
N SER A 64 30.00 -0.82 -10.25
CA SER A 64 31.44 -0.86 -10.51
C SER A 64 31.72 -2.21 -11.16
N GLU A 65 32.01 -2.16 -12.46
CA GLU A 65 32.84 -3.16 -13.14
C GLU A 65 34.28 -3.06 -12.61
#